data_AF-A0A4Z0PAK3-F1
#
_entry.id   AF-A0A4Z0PAK3-F1
#
_cell.length_a   1.000
_cell.length_b   1.000
_cell.length_c   1.000
_cell.angle_alpha   90.00
_cell.angle_beta   90.00
_cell.angle_gamma   90.00
#
_symmetry.space_group_name_H-M   'P 1'
#
loop_
_entity.id
_entity.type
_entity.pdbx_description
1 polymer ?
#
loop_
_entity_poly.entity_id
_entity_poly.type
_entity_poly.pdbx_seq_one_letter_code
_entity_poly.pdbx_strand_id
1 'polypeptide(L)'
;MQKTTALLIVATAFFLRPLATQAQAVTDVPKATAARDSLLQMAASTRQELSQTTKFEISAPRMGLRRHVVQGYTLAANPNKLPADRVKRLYVWKQTTRYLRNGQIKEKYVAQVNNQKILQERRLNGTTTWMKLARGLDLFNKNPATNKYIGGIYTRDGYFIWNGQLYALPKTL
;
A
#
# COMPACT_ATOMS: atom_id res chain seq x y z
N MET A 1 0.12 15.60 78.67
CA MET A 1 1.20 16.11 77.81
C MET A 1 1.81 14.91 77.10
N GLN A 2 1.97 14.75 75.80
CA GLN A 2 1.58 15.43 74.57
C GLN A 2 1.35 14.29 73.56
N LYS A 3 0.27 14.34 72.78
CA LYS A 3 0.02 13.45 71.63
C LYS A 3 0.56 14.16 70.38
N THR A 4 1.31 13.48 69.53
CA THR A 4 1.59 13.95 68.17
C THR A 4 1.46 12.79 67.18
N THR A 5 0.35 12.85 66.45
CA THR A 5 0.03 12.17 65.20
C THR A 5 0.67 12.91 64.01
N ALA A 6 1.17 12.19 63.01
CA ALA A 6 1.40 12.66 61.63
C ALA A 6 1.46 11.39 60.74
N LEU A 7 0.37 10.87 60.17
CA LEU A 7 -0.49 11.39 59.09
C LEU A 7 0.26 11.55 57.74
N LEU A 8 0.34 10.40 57.03
CA LEU A 8 -0.15 10.22 55.65
C LEU A 8 0.20 11.33 54.64
N ILE A 9 1.26 11.12 53.85
CA ILE A 9 1.44 11.83 52.59
C ILE A 9 0.58 11.12 51.53
N VAL A 10 -0.55 11.75 51.26
CA VAL A 10 -1.48 11.49 50.16
C VAL A 10 -0.91 12.07 48.88
N ALA A 11 -0.90 11.25 47.81
CA ALA A 11 -1.15 11.56 46.38
C ALA A 11 -0.35 12.72 45.73
N THR A 12 0.15 12.63 44.49
CA THR A 12 -0.54 12.29 43.24
C THR A 12 0.53 12.19 42.15
N ALA A 13 1.04 11.00 41.86
CA ALA A 13 1.65 10.71 40.55
C ALA A 13 0.63 9.98 39.68
N PHE A 14 -0.60 10.49 39.67
CA PHE A 14 -1.66 10.03 38.78
C PHE A 14 -1.40 10.65 37.39
N PHE A 15 -0.91 9.80 36.48
CA PHE A 15 -1.19 9.86 35.04
C PHE A 15 -0.82 11.13 34.27
N LEU A 16 0.48 11.34 34.05
CA LEU A 16 0.90 11.79 32.72
C LEU A 16 0.77 10.60 31.75
N ARG A 17 -0.47 10.19 31.46
CA ARG A 17 -0.72 9.42 30.24
C ARG A 17 -0.45 10.38 29.11
N PRO A 18 0.45 10.09 28.16
CA PRO A 18 0.44 10.82 26.91
C PRO A 18 -0.98 10.68 26.37
N LEU A 19 -1.67 11.81 26.22
CA LEU A 19 -2.89 11.90 25.44
C LEU A 19 -2.49 11.43 24.04
N ALA A 20 -2.67 10.14 23.79
CA ALA A 20 -2.69 9.59 22.45
C ALA A 20 -3.79 10.36 21.76
N THR A 21 -3.40 11.40 21.02
CA THR A 21 -4.27 12.16 20.15
C THR A 21 -4.78 11.12 19.16
N GLN A 22 -5.97 10.58 19.43
CA GLN A 22 -6.62 9.67 18.50
C GLN A 22 -6.79 10.50 17.23
N ALA A 23 -6.10 10.10 16.16
CA ALA A 23 -6.22 10.78 14.88
C ALA A 23 -7.70 10.80 14.50
N GLN A 24 -8.33 11.97 14.63
CA GLN A 24 -9.75 12.12 14.37
C GLN A 24 -9.99 11.80 12.90
N ALA A 25 -10.89 10.85 12.63
CA ALA A 25 -11.23 10.50 11.26
C ALA A 25 -11.96 11.68 10.61
N VAL A 26 -11.51 12.07 9.42
CA VAL A 26 -12.22 13.05 8.59
C VAL A 26 -13.47 12.37 8.02
N THR A 27 -14.65 12.84 8.43
CA THR A 27 -15.97 12.31 8.04
C THR A 27 -16.69 13.17 6.99
N ASP A 28 -16.11 14.31 6.62
CA ASP A 28 -16.61 15.20 5.58
C ASP A 28 -16.65 14.44 4.23
N VAL A 29 -17.87 14.14 3.75
CA VAL A 29 -18.11 13.25 2.61
C VAL A 29 -17.45 13.75 1.32
N PRO A 30 -17.61 15.02 0.88
CA PRO A 30 -16.86 15.58 -0.24
C PRO A 30 -15.34 15.43 -0.12
N LYS A 31 -14.77 15.69 1.06
CA LYS A 31 -13.32 15.56 1.27
C LYS A 31 -12.86 14.11 1.25
N ALA A 32 -13.61 13.22 1.90
CA ALA A 32 -13.28 11.81 1.96
C ALA A 32 -13.44 11.12 0.59
N THR A 33 -14.46 11.48 -0.20
CA THR A 33 -14.60 10.98 -1.58
C THR A 33 -13.43 11.44 -2.45
N ALA A 34 -13.09 12.73 -2.42
CA ALA A 34 -11.93 13.26 -3.16
C ALA A 34 -10.61 12.59 -2.74
N ALA A 35 -10.40 12.34 -1.44
CA ALA A 35 -9.21 11.67 -0.93
C ALA A 35 -9.14 10.19 -1.37
N ARG A 36 -10.27 9.48 -1.34
CA ARG A 36 -10.37 8.11 -1.84
C ARG A 36 -10.03 8.05 -3.32
N ASP A 37 -10.63 8.93 -4.12
CA ASP A 37 -10.45 8.93 -5.57
C ASP A 37 -9.01 9.32 -5.93
N SER A 38 -8.40 10.26 -5.20
CA SER A 38 -6.97 10.59 -5.30
C SER A 38 -6.07 9.39 -5.02
N LEU A 39 -6.36 8.63 -3.96
CA LEU A 39 -5.62 7.42 -3.60
C LEU A 39 -5.75 6.34 -4.70
N LEU A 40 -6.95 6.11 -5.21
CA LEU A 40 -7.20 5.15 -6.29
C LEU A 40 -6.53 5.58 -7.60
N GLN A 41 -6.61 6.86 -7.95
CA GLN A 41 -5.96 7.43 -9.13
C GLN A 41 -4.44 7.29 -9.04
N MET A 42 -3.83 7.57 -7.89
CA MET A 42 -2.39 7.41 -7.68
C MET A 42 -1.95 5.94 -7.79
N ALA A 43 -2.77 5.00 -7.32
CA ALA A 43 -2.47 3.58 -7.50
C ALA A 43 -2.60 3.15 -8.97
N ALA A 44 -3.60 3.65 -9.69
CA ALA A 44 -3.78 3.40 -11.12
C ALA A 44 -2.60 3.97 -11.94
N SER A 45 -2.20 5.22 -11.67
CA SER A 45 -1.03 5.83 -12.33
C SER A 45 0.24 5.05 -12.04
N THR A 46 0.46 4.63 -10.79
CA THR A 46 1.62 3.80 -10.42
C THR A 46 1.63 2.48 -11.21
N ARG A 47 0.48 1.81 -11.40
CA ARG A 47 0.40 0.60 -12.22
C ARG A 47 0.73 0.90 -13.68
N GLN A 48 0.19 1.98 -14.23
CA GLN A 48 0.41 2.39 -15.62
C GLN A 48 1.89 2.72 -15.86
N GLU A 49 2.50 3.56 -15.03
CA GLU A 49 3.92 3.95 -15.10
C GLU A 49 4.83 2.71 -15.08
N LEU A 50 4.57 1.75 -14.17
CA LEU A 50 5.34 0.51 -14.09
C LEU A 50 5.13 -0.38 -15.32
N SER A 51 3.92 -0.45 -15.86
CA SER A 51 3.63 -1.24 -17.06
C SER A 51 4.33 -0.68 -18.31
N GLN A 52 4.48 0.63 -18.41
CA GLN A 52 5.16 1.30 -19.53
C GLN A 52 6.68 1.16 -19.47
N THR A 53 7.25 1.08 -18.27
CA THR A 53 8.70 1.05 -18.03
C THR A 53 9.29 -0.36 -17.92
N THR A 54 8.45 -1.40 -17.92
CA THR A 54 8.88 -2.79 -17.75
C THR A 54 8.53 -3.63 -18.98
N LYS A 55 9.32 -4.68 -19.21
CA LYS A 55 8.87 -5.79 -20.07
C LYS A 55 8.05 -6.75 -19.22
N PHE A 56 7.09 -7.44 -19.82
CA PHE A 56 6.26 -8.39 -19.08
C PHE A 56 6.30 -9.80 -19.69
N GLU A 57 6.12 -10.78 -18.81
CA GLU A 57 5.99 -12.19 -19.15
C GLU A 57 4.70 -12.74 -18.53
N ILE A 58 4.00 -13.58 -19.27
CA ILE A 58 2.77 -14.23 -18.84
C ILE A 58 3.07 -15.71 -18.63
N SER A 59 2.68 -16.23 -17.47
CA SER A 59 2.84 -17.64 -17.12
C SER A 59 1.54 -18.24 -16.60
N ALA A 60 1.26 -19.47 -17.04
CA ALA A 60 0.21 -20.33 -16.53
C ALA A 60 0.87 -21.54 -15.84
N PRO A 61 1.12 -21.48 -14.51
CA PRO A 61 2.13 -22.32 -13.87
C PRO A 61 1.88 -23.84 -13.92
N ARG A 62 0.62 -24.31 -14.04
CA ARG A 62 0.28 -25.73 -14.28
C ARG A 62 -1.10 -25.87 -14.93
N MET A 63 -1.29 -26.90 -15.76
CA MET A 63 -2.61 -27.38 -16.19
C MET A 63 -3.49 -27.68 -14.95
N GLY A 64 -4.72 -27.19 -14.93
CA GLY A 64 -5.67 -27.36 -13.81
C GLY A 64 -5.61 -26.28 -12.72
N LEU A 65 -4.49 -25.55 -12.59
CA LEU A 65 -4.47 -24.33 -11.79
C LEU A 65 -5.19 -23.24 -12.58
N ARG A 66 -6.42 -22.90 -12.20
CA ARG A 66 -7.20 -21.77 -12.72
C ARG A 66 -6.60 -20.43 -12.31
N ARG A 67 -5.34 -20.19 -12.67
CA ARG A 67 -4.54 -19.04 -12.26
C ARG A 67 -3.58 -18.65 -13.36
N HIS A 68 -3.57 -17.36 -13.70
CA HIS A 68 -2.52 -16.77 -14.52
C HIS A 68 -1.67 -15.81 -13.68
N VAL A 69 -0.40 -15.71 -14.04
CA VAL A 69 0.57 -14.85 -13.38
C VAL A 69 1.26 -14.03 -14.44
N VAL A 70 1.13 -12.71 -14.36
CA VAL A 70 1.85 -11.75 -15.19
C VAL A 70 2.94 -11.12 -14.34
N GLN A 71 4.17 -11.06 -14.83
CA GLN A 71 5.31 -10.49 -14.12
C GLN A 71 5.97 -9.44 -14.99
N GLY A 72 6.20 -8.25 -14.43
CA GLY A 72 6.99 -7.21 -15.05
C GLY A 72 8.41 -7.16 -14.49
N TYR A 73 9.37 -6.97 -15.37
CA TYR A 73 10.79 -6.90 -15.05
C TYR A 73 11.50 -5.77 -15.80
N THR A 74 12.56 -5.28 -15.18
CA THR A 74 13.57 -4.39 -15.80
C THR A 74 14.88 -5.15 -15.94
N LEU A 75 15.74 -4.70 -16.85
CA LEU A 75 17.10 -5.22 -16.93
C LEU A 75 17.97 -4.51 -15.90
N ALA A 76 18.81 -5.27 -15.17
CA ALA A 76 19.80 -4.68 -14.28
C ALA A 76 20.78 -3.79 -15.07
N ALA A 77 21.45 -2.88 -14.37
CA ALA A 77 22.57 -2.14 -14.95
C ALA A 77 23.59 -3.12 -15.52
N ASN A 78 24.03 -2.86 -16.76
CA ASN A 78 24.92 -3.74 -17.52
C ASN A 78 26.27 -3.06 -17.75
N PRO A 79 27.10 -2.88 -16.70
CA PRO A 79 28.40 -2.22 -16.84
C PRO A 79 29.33 -2.94 -17.82
N ASN A 80 29.16 -4.26 -17.98
CA ASN A 80 30.00 -5.12 -18.80
C ASN A 80 29.48 -5.28 -20.25
N LYS A 81 28.44 -4.52 -20.67
CA LYS A 81 27.83 -4.58 -22.01
C LYS A 81 27.50 -6.01 -22.48
N LEU A 82 27.07 -6.87 -21.56
CA LEU A 82 26.65 -8.23 -21.87
C LEU A 82 25.47 -8.25 -22.85
N PRO A 83 25.35 -9.29 -23.70
CA PRO A 83 24.14 -9.57 -24.47
C PRO A 83 22.88 -9.55 -23.60
N ALA A 84 21.77 -9.04 -24.14
CA ALA A 84 20.54 -8.74 -23.38
C ALA A 84 19.89 -9.97 -22.70
N ASP A 85 20.11 -11.16 -23.26
CA ASP A 85 19.72 -12.46 -22.72
C ASP A 85 20.48 -12.86 -21.46
N ARG A 86 21.70 -12.33 -21.26
CA ARG A 86 22.56 -12.61 -20.11
C ARG A 86 22.46 -11.56 -19.01
N VAL A 87 21.78 -10.44 -19.24
CA VAL A 87 21.57 -9.40 -18.24
C VAL A 87 20.54 -9.85 -17.22
N LYS A 88 20.87 -9.76 -15.94
CA LYS A 88 19.99 -10.14 -14.83
C LYS A 88 18.67 -9.36 -14.90
N ARG A 89 17.55 -10.09 -14.86
CA ARG A 89 16.21 -9.49 -14.79
C ARG A 89 15.89 -9.12 -13.33
N LEU A 90 15.51 -7.87 -13.12
CA LEU A 90 15.03 -7.36 -11.84
C LEU A 90 13.51 -7.39 -11.84
N TYR A 91 12.94 -8.10 -10.87
CA TYR A 91 11.50 -8.23 -10.73
C TYR A 91 10.91 -6.95 -10.12
N VAL A 92 9.98 -6.33 -10.86
CA VAL A 92 9.37 -5.04 -10.50
C VAL A 92 7.93 -5.22 -10.04
N TRP A 93 7.12 -6.02 -10.73
CA TRP A 93 5.73 -6.23 -10.31
C TRP A 93 5.17 -7.58 -10.75
N LYS A 94 4.12 -8.03 -10.06
CA LYS A 94 3.37 -9.24 -10.39
C LYS A 94 1.90 -9.02 -10.21
N GLN A 95 1.15 -9.42 -11.22
CA GLN A 95 -0.28 -9.66 -11.12
C GLN A 95 -0.53 -11.15 -11.05
N THR A 96 -1.29 -11.58 -10.05
CA THR A 96 -1.79 -12.95 -9.94
C THR A 96 -3.30 -12.90 -10.00
N THR A 97 -3.88 -13.57 -10.98
CA THR A 97 -5.33 -13.66 -11.13
C THR A 97 -5.73 -15.11 -10.98
N ARG A 98 -6.70 -15.39 -10.12
CA ARG A 98 -7.21 -16.72 -9.84
C ARG A 98 -8.70 -16.75 -10.12
N TYR A 99 -9.11 -17.66 -10.99
CA TYR A 99 -10.50 -17.97 -11.26
C TYR A 99 -10.97 -19.07 -10.32
N LEU A 100 -11.94 -18.77 -9.47
CA LEU A 100 -12.51 -19.71 -8.52
C LEU A 100 -13.60 -20.57 -9.16
N ARG A 101 -13.96 -21.67 -8.50
CA ARG A 101 -15.01 -22.57 -9.00
C ARG A 101 -16.40 -21.93 -9.01
N ASN A 102 -16.65 -20.99 -8.08
CA ASN A 102 -17.88 -20.22 -7.96
C ASN A 102 -17.95 -19.02 -8.93
N GLY A 103 -17.14 -18.99 -9.99
CA GLY A 103 -17.11 -17.91 -10.98
C GLY A 103 -16.39 -16.63 -10.53
N GLN A 104 -15.99 -16.51 -9.25
CA GLN A 104 -15.30 -15.32 -8.76
C GLN A 104 -13.86 -15.22 -9.28
N ILE A 105 -13.43 -13.98 -9.52
CA ILE A 105 -12.06 -13.65 -9.94
C ILE A 105 -11.37 -12.94 -8.79
N LYS A 106 -10.32 -13.57 -8.24
CA LYS A 106 -9.45 -12.96 -7.23
C LYS A 106 -8.17 -12.47 -7.88
N GLU A 107 -7.88 -11.20 -7.74
CA GLU A 107 -6.67 -10.59 -8.28
C GLU A 107 -5.81 -10.05 -7.16
N LYS A 108 -4.51 -10.24 -7.28
CA LYS A 108 -3.49 -9.69 -6.40
C LYS A 108 -2.42 -9.03 -7.25
N TYR A 109 -2.20 -7.75 -7.05
CA TYR A 109 -1.12 -7.01 -7.65
C TYR A 109 -0.11 -6.61 -6.58
N VAL A 110 1.17 -6.81 -6.85
CA VAL A 110 2.28 -6.37 -5.99
C VAL A 110 3.34 -5.74 -6.88
N ALA A 111 3.73 -4.52 -6.56
CA ALA A 111 4.86 -3.84 -7.17
C ALA A 111 5.91 -3.50 -6.12
N GLN A 112 7.16 -3.54 -6.55
CA GLN A 112 8.34 -3.23 -5.78
C GLN A 112 9.39 -2.54 -6.64
N VAL A 113 10.14 -1.65 -6.01
CA VAL A 113 11.31 -0.98 -6.59
C VAL A 113 12.43 -1.12 -5.57
N ASN A 114 13.63 -1.51 -6.01
CA ASN A 114 14.77 -1.73 -5.13
C ASN A 114 14.44 -2.64 -3.92
N ASN A 115 13.69 -3.73 -4.17
CA ASN A 115 13.18 -4.68 -3.16
C ASN A 115 12.21 -4.09 -2.11
N GLN A 116 11.77 -2.84 -2.26
CA GLN A 116 10.77 -2.21 -1.40
C GLN A 116 9.40 -2.24 -2.08
N LYS A 117 8.38 -2.73 -1.39
CA LYS A 117 7.01 -2.80 -1.93
C LYS A 117 6.38 -1.41 -1.93
N ILE A 118 6.11 -0.88 -3.12
CA ILE A 118 5.53 0.45 -3.31
C ILE A 118 4.01 0.42 -3.51
N LEU A 119 3.47 -0.70 -4.01
CA LEU A 119 2.04 -0.88 -4.19
C LEU A 119 1.66 -2.34 -3.96
N GLN A 120 0.60 -2.53 -3.20
CA GLN A 120 -0.04 -3.82 -3.02
C GLN A 120 -1.54 -3.62 -3.17
N GLU A 121 -2.18 -4.46 -3.98
CA GLU A 121 -3.60 -4.34 -4.26
C GLU A 121 -4.24 -5.72 -4.31
N ARG A 122 -5.46 -5.81 -3.79
CA ARG A 122 -6.32 -6.98 -3.88
C ARG A 122 -7.64 -6.54 -4.51
N ARG A 123 -8.08 -7.28 -5.52
CA ARG A 123 -9.38 -7.09 -6.17
C ARG A 123 -10.19 -8.37 -6.14
N LEU A 124 -11.50 -8.20 -6.09
CA LEU A 124 -12.48 -9.25 -6.25
C LEU A 124 -13.43 -8.82 -7.36
N ASN A 125 -13.52 -9.61 -8.43
CA ASN A 125 -14.35 -9.33 -9.61
C ASN A 125 -14.08 -7.92 -10.18
N GLY A 126 -12.81 -7.51 -10.26
CA GLY A 126 -12.41 -6.19 -10.74
C GLY A 126 -12.53 -5.05 -9.72
N THR A 127 -13.24 -5.24 -8.61
CA THR A 127 -13.39 -4.22 -7.56
C THR A 127 -12.27 -4.32 -6.53
N THR A 128 -11.59 -3.21 -6.22
CA THR A 128 -10.56 -3.13 -5.19
C THR A 128 -11.16 -3.36 -3.80
N THR A 129 -10.67 -4.38 -3.09
CA THR A 129 -11.11 -4.73 -1.73
C THR A 129 -10.14 -4.25 -0.67
N TRP A 130 -8.86 -4.20 -1.03
CA TRP A 130 -7.80 -3.73 -0.16
C TRP A 130 -6.64 -3.21 -1.00
N MET A 131 -6.01 -2.13 -0.54
CA MET A 131 -4.83 -1.58 -1.18
C MET A 131 -3.91 -0.93 -0.14
N LYS A 132 -2.61 -1.02 -0.40
CA LYS A 132 -1.57 -0.29 0.32
C LYS A 132 -0.63 0.34 -0.70
N LEU A 133 -0.58 1.65 -0.70
CA LEU A 133 0.36 2.48 -1.45
C LEU A 133 1.41 3.00 -0.47
N ALA A 134 2.67 2.78 -0.79
CA ALA A 134 3.82 3.23 -0.03
C ALA A 134 4.86 3.79 -1.02
N ARG A 135 4.46 4.82 -1.78
CA ARG A 135 5.28 5.45 -2.81
C ARG A 135 6.18 6.47 -2.14
N GLY A 136 7.34 6.02 -1.66
CA GLY A 136 8.44 6.88 -1.21
C GLY A 136 9.44 7.22 -2.32
N LEU A 137 9.23 6.70 -3.52
CA LEU A 137 10.14 6.82 -4.64
C LEU A 137 9.36 7.31 -5.85
N ASP A 138 9.81 8.41 -6.43
CA ASP A 138 9.45 8.76 -7.79
C ASP A 138 10.18 7.81 -8.74
N LEU A 139 9.45 7.18 -9.65
CA LEU A 139 9.98 6.19 -10.57
C LEU A 139 10.94 6.82 -11.60
N PHE A 140 10.84 8.13 -11.82
CA PHE A 140 11.66 8.88 -12.76
C PHE A 140 12.85 9.57 -12.10
N ASN A 141 12.81 9.81 -10.79
CA ASN A 141 13.88 10.49 -10.07
C ASN A 141 14.97 9.50 -9.63
N LYS A 142 16.17 9.64 -10.21
CA LYS A 142 17.34 8.83 -9.86
C LYS A 142 17.88 9.12 -8.45
N ASN A 143 17.49 10.23 -7.83
CA ASN A 143 17.91 10.57 -6.47
C ASN A 143 16.76 10.30 -5.47
N PRO A 144 16.75 9.14 -4.79
CA PRO A 144 15.65 8.74 -3.93
C PRO A 144 15.52 9.60 -2.65
N ALA A 145 16.55 10.35 -2.28
CA ALA A 145 16.59 11.11 -1.03
C ALA A 145 15.62 12.31 -0.99
N THR A 146 15.20 12.82 -2.15
CA THR A 146 14.31 14.00 -2.24
C THR A 146 12.85 13.66 -2.52
N ASN A 147 12.50 12.37 -2.63
CA ASN A 147 11.17 11.97 -3.01
C ASN A 147 10.18 12.15 -1.85
N LYS A 148 9.11 12.90 -2.10
CA LYS A 148 8.00 13.05 -1.15
C LYS A 148 7.33 11.70 -0.95
N TYR A 149 7.24 11.25 0.29
CA TYR A 149 6.48 10.05 0.63
C TYR A 149 4.98 10.28 0.43
N ILE A 150 4.39 9.48 -0.45
CA ILE A 150 2.95 9.42 -0.69
C ILE A 150 2.48 8.03 -0.27
N GLY A 151 1.66 7.98 0.76
CA GLY A 151 1.23 6.74 1.40
C GLY A 151 -0.27 6.71 1.61
N GLY A 152 -0.85 5.54 1.41
CA GLY A 152 -2.25 5.32 1.74
C GLY A 152 -2.60 3.86 1.90
N ILE A 153 -3.64 3.61 2.69
CA ILE A 153 -4.22 2.27 2.88
C ILE A 153 -5.71 2.41 2.63
N TYR A 154 -6.23 1.61 1.72
CA TYR A 154 -7.65 1.55 1.44
C TYR A 154 -8.20 0.19 1.85
N THR A 155 -9.31 0.19 2.58
CA THR A 155 -10.14 -1.00 2.79
C THR A 155 -11.55 -0.69 2.29
N ARG A 156 -12.24 -1.71 1.75
CA ARG A 156 -13.60 -1.55 1.26
C ARG A 156 -14.62 -1.18 2.36
N ASP A 157 -14.25 -1.34 3.62
CA ASP A 157 -15.14 -1.19 4.79
C ASP A 157 -15.37 0.26 5.24
N GLY A 158 -15.12 1.23 4.35
CA GLY A 158 -15.43 2.63 4.58
C GLY A 158 -14.30 3.43 5.25
N TYR A 159 -13.28 2.79 5.79
CA TYR A 159 -12.13 3.49 6.38
C TYR A 159 -10.91 3.41 5.45
N PHE A 160 -10.20 4.53 5.32
CA PHE A 160 -8.96 4.55 4.57
C PHE A 160 -8.03 5.63 5.11
N ILE A 161 -6.72 5.41 4.93
CA ILE A 161 -5.68 6.37 5.28
C ILE A 161 -5.14 6.94 3.99
N TRP A 162 -5.02 8.26 3.91
CA TRP A 162 -4.40 8.94 2.79
C TRP A 162 -3.50 10.07 3.30
N ASN A 163 -2.23 10.07 2.90
CA ASN A 163 -1.21 11.04 3.31
C ASN A 163 -1.15 11.29 4.83
N GLY A 164 -1.30 10.23 5.63
CA GLY A 164 -1.24 10.29 7.08
C GLY A 164 -2.55 10.70 7.77
N GLN A 165 -3.59 11.07 7.02
CA GLN A 165 -4.92 11.36 7.56
C GLN A 165 -5.83 10.13 7.44
N LEU A 166 -6.58 9.85 8.49
CA LEU A 166 -7.62 8.83 8.51
C LEU A 166 -8.93 9.45 8.01
N TYR A 167 -9.59 8.79 7.07
CA TYR A 167 -10.88 9.18 6.52
C TYR A 167 -11.90 8.06 6.74
N ALA A 168 -13.15 8.47 6.89
CA ALA A 168 -14.29 7.56 6.97
C ALA A 168 -15.34 7.97 5.94
N LEU A 169 -15.67 7.05 5.05
CA LEU A 169 -16.78 7.13 4.10
C LEU A 169 -17.90 6.21 4.59
N PRO A 170 -19.09 6.74 4.88
CA PRO A 170 -20.23 5.89 5.20
C PRO A 170 -20.52 4.97 4.02
N LYS A 171 -20.66 3.67 4.32
CA LYS A 171 -21.07 2.68 3.33
C LYS A 171 -22.51 3.01 2.94
N THR A 172 -22.77 3.27 1.67
CA THR A 172 -24.16 3.30 1.18
C THR A 172 -24.72 1.90 1.39
N LEU A 173 -25.77 1.80 2.21
CA LEU A 173 -26.52 0.56 2.49
C LEU A 173 -27.08 -0.02 1.19
#